data_AF-C1N7L3-F1
#
_entry.id   AF-C1N7L3-F1
#
_cell.length_a   1.000
_cell.length_b   1.000
_cell.length_c   1.000
_cell.angle_alpha   90.00
_cell.angle_beta   90.00
_cell.angle_gamma   90.00
#
_symmetry.space_group_name_H-M   'P 1'
#
loop_
_entity.id
_entity.type
_entity.pdbx_description
1 polymer ?
#
loop_
_entity_poly.entity_id
_entity_poly.type
_entity_poly.pdbx_seq_one_letter_code
_entity_poly.pdbx_strand_id
1 'polypeptide(L)'
;MHSSVRQRGVDYKPFRDLLAAGEWEKADDEHRRLMCVLGGEDAEDRGWVYFTEARDFPVADLKTIDALWVHFSEGRHGFSVQRKLWVGAKRQWPKFFKQIDWVQGENDNYRKWPEEARSAKSHFLFTPEAARGHMPLTNALRGTTLLESLLEHPAFAPPKKPQEELASQLEEAGDKLQSAMANLPGLKGLKKPSWMK
;
A
#
# COMPACT_ATOMS: atom_id res chain seq x y z
N MET A 1 -4.49 -21.11 -3.56
CA MET A 1 -3.09 -20.87 -3.95
C MET A 1 -2.49 -19.93 -2.92
N HIS A 2 -1.54 -20.40 -2.11
CA HIS A 2 -0.85 -19.51 -1.17
C HIS A 2 0.05 -18.59 -1.99
N SER A 3 -0.21 -17.28 -1.98
CA SER A 3 0.72 -16.29 -2.50
C SER A 3 2.02 -16.45 -1.73
N SER A 4 3.05 -16.98 -2.40
CA SER A 4 4.37 -17.15 -1.84
C SER A 4 4.90 -15.75 -1.48
N VAL A 5 5.28 -15.56 -0.22
CA VAL A 5 5.93 -14.36 0.34
C VAL A 5 7.30 -14.18 -0.30
N ARG A 6 7.35 -13.93 -1.61
CA ARG A 6 8.57 -13.68 -2.34
C ARG A 6 8.61 -12.21 -2.67
N GLN A 7 9.59 -11.52 -2.08
CA GLN A 7 10.04 -10.24 -2.60
C GLN A 7 10.20 -10.37 -4.11
N ARG A 8 9.79 -9.35 -4.85
CA ARG A 8 9.91 -9.32 -6.31
C ARG A 8 11.38 -9.23 -6.80
N GLY A 9 12.34 -9.17 -5.88
CA GLY A 9 13.77 -9.03 -6.21
C GLY A 9 14.10 -7.66 -6.82
N VAL A 10 13.30 -6.64 -6.51
CA VAL A 10 13.43 -5.30 -7.05
C VAL A 10 14.65 -4.59 -6.47
N ASP A 11 15.40 -3.88 -7.31
CA ASP A 11 16.52 -3.05 -6.86
C ASP A 11 16.02 -1.69 -6.37
N TYR A 12 16.14 -1.45 -5.07
CA TYR A 12 15.78 -0.20 -4.41
C TYR A 12 16.94 0.80 -4.29
N LYS A 13 18.14 0.46 -4.78
CA LYS A 13 19.31 1.38 -4.71
C LYS A 13 19.04 2.72 -5.41
N PRO A 14 18.47 2.78 -6.64
CA PRO A 14 18.21 4.06 -7.29
C PRO A 14 17.29 4.96 -6.44
N PHE A 15 16.22 4.38 -5.90
CA PHE A 15 15.29 5.08 -5.03
C PHE A 15 15.96 5.59 -3.74
N ARG A 16 16.75 4.73 -3.07
CA ARG A 16 17.54 5.11 -1.90
C ARG A 16 18.52 6.24 -2.21
N ASP A 17 19.21 6.19 -3.33
CA ASP A 17 20.26 7.16 -3.68
C ASP A 17 19.65 8.53 -4.03
N LEU A 18 18.47 8.56 -4.66
CA LEU A 18 17.70 9.79 -4.89
C LEU A 18 17.26 10.44 -3.56
N LEU A 19 16.72 9.63 -2.63
CA LEU A 19 16.35 10.12 -1.30
C LEU A 19 17.58 10.65 -0.52
N ALA A 20 18.70 9.92 -0.55
CA ALA A 20 19.93 10.33 0.11
C ALA A 20 20.51 11.63 -0.46
N ALA A 21 20.33 11.88 -1.75
CA ALA A 21 20.75 13.11 -2.42
C ALA A 21 19.80 14.29 -2.19
N GLY A 22 18.63 14.08 -1.56
CA GLY A 22 17.59 15.10 -1.42
C GLY A 22 16.87 15.44 -2.72
N GLU A 23 16.91 14.54 -3.71
CA GLU A 23 16.24 14.69 -5.00
C GLU A 23 14.78 14.21 -4.91
N TRP A 24 13.99 14.87 -4.04
CA TRP A 24 12.66 14.41 -3.60
C TRP A 24 11.64 14.21 -4.71
N GLU A 25 11.64 15.07 -5.73
CA GLU A 25 10.76 14.94 -6.89
C GLU A 25 11.08 13.69 -7.69
N LYS A 26 12.36 13.48 -8.01
CA LYS A 26 12.83 12.26 -8.69
C LYS A 26 12.61 11.00 -7.85
N ALA A 27 12.74 11.11 -6.53
CA ALA A 27 12.45 10.00 -5.62
C ALA A 27 10.95 9.63 -5.64
N ASP A 28 10.05 10.60 -5.73
CA ASP A 28 8.61 10.35 -5.89
C ASP A 28 8.29 9.74 -7.27
N ASP A 29 8.96 10.19 -8.33
CA ASP A 29 8.86 9.57 -9.67
C ASP A 29 9.31 8.11 -9.68
N GLU A 30 10.47 7.83 -9.07
CA GLU A 30 10.98 6.46 -8.93
C GLU A 30 10.07 5.62 -8.04
N HIS A 31 9.49 6.20 -6.99
CA HIS A 31 8.46 5.54 -6.18
C HIS A 31 7.25 5.12 -7.04
N ARG A 32 6.72 6.01 -7.90
CA ARG A 32 5.60 5.68 -8.80
C ARG A 32 5.98 4.57 -9.79
N ARG A 33 7.20 4.60 -10.32
CA ARG A 33 7.72 3.53 -11.19
C ARG A 33 7.79 2.19 -10.44
N LEU A 34 8.32 2.19 -9.22
CA LEU A 34 8.39 1.00 -8.36
C LEU A 34 7.00 0.43 -8.05
N MET A 35 5.98 1.27 -7.81
CA MET A 35 4.60 0.77 -7.65
C MET A 35 4.14 -0.01 -8.88
N CYS A 36 4.46 0.45 -10.09
CA CYS A 36 4.14 -0.26 -11.33
C CYS A 36 4.89 -1.60 -11.41
N VAL A 37 6.18 -1.63 -11.10
CA VAL A 37 6.97 -2.89 -11.04
C VAL A 37 6.35 -3.91 -10.07
N LEU A 38 5.85 -3.45 -8.91
CA LEU A 38 5.18 -4.34 -7.95
C LEU A 38 3.82 -4.85 -8.49
N GLY A 39 3.14 -4.03 -9.29
CA GLY A 39 1.91 -4.39 -10.02
C GLY A 39 2.13 -5.39 -11.15
N GLY A 40 3.36 -5.54 -11.65
CA GLY A 40 3.73 -6.47 -12.72
C GLY A 40 3.65 -5.85 -14.12
N GLU A 41 3.87 -6.69 -15.14
CA GLU A 41 4.07 -6.28 -16.54
C GLU A 41 2.95 -5.37 -17.06
N ASP A 42 1.68 -5.75 -16.87
CA ASP A 42 0.53 -4.93 -17.29
C ASP A 42 0.52 -3.53 -16.63
N ALA A 43 1.07 -3.42 -15.42
CA ALA A 43 1.17 -2.15 -14.69
C ALA A 43 2.32 -1.29 -15.17
N GLU A 44 3.45 -1.91 -15.48
CA GLU A 44 4.60 -1.24 -16.08
C GLU A 44 4.23 -0.67 -17.46
N ASP A 45 3.56 -1.46 -18.31
CA ASP A 45 3.17 -1.05 -19.67
C ASP A 45 2.23 0.16 -19.68
N ARG A 46 1.27 0.22 -18.75
CA ARG A 46 0.32 1.34 -18.67
C ARG A 46 0.83 2.51 -17.83
N GLY A 47 1.87 2.32 -17.01
CA GLY A 47 2.48 3.35 -16.17
C GLY A 47 1.67 3.76 -14.93
N TRP A 48 0.73 2.93 -14.46
CA TRP A 48 -0.03 3.15 -13.22
C TRP A 48 -0.64 1.85 -12.68
N VAL A 49 -1.12 1.87 -11.44
CA VAL A 49 -1.66 0.68 -10.75
C VAL A 49 -3.12 0.83 -10.35
N TYR A 50 -3.87 -0.26 -10.45
CA TYR A 50 -5.20 -0.38 -9.88
C TYR A 50 -5.12 -0.67 -8.38
N PHE A 51 -6.19 -0.31 -7.67
CA PHE A 51 -6.30 -0.62 -6.24
C PHE A 51 -6.26 -2.12 -5.97
N THR A 52 -6.77 -2.96 -6.88
CA THR A 52 -6.74 -4.43 -6.75
C THR A 52 -5.32 -4.96 -6.75
N GLU A 53 -4.45 -4.47 -7.63
CA GLU A 53 -3.05 -4.89 -7.69
C GLU A 53 -2.28 -4.39 -6.47
N ALA A 54 -2.58 -3.17 -6.01
CA ALA A 54 -1.98 -2.61 -4.80
C ALA A 54 -2.29 -3.46 -3.54
N ARG A 55 -3.40 -4.22 -3.51
CA ARG A 55 -3.69 -5.17 -2.42
C ARG A 55 -2.76 -6.38 -2.41
N ASP A 56 -2.25 -6.74 -3.58
CA ASP A 56 -1.44 -7.94 -3.80
C ASP A 56 0.07 -7.62 -3.79
N PHE A 57 0.45 -6.37 -3.54
CA PHE A 57 1.85 -5.99 -3.42
C PHE A 57 2.55 -6.77 -2.30
N PRO A 58 3.78 -7.28 -2.53
CA PRO A 58 4.49 -7.99 -1.47
C PRO A 58 4.75 -7.08 -0.27
N VAL A 59 4.37 -7.57 0.92
CA VAL A 59 4.52 -6.82 2.19
C VAL A 59 5.95 -6.34 2.43
N ALA A 60 6.95 -7.18 2.13
CA ALA A 60 8.35 -6.86 2.34
C ALA A 60 8.85 -5.72 1.44
N ASP A 61 8.35 -5.65 0.20
CA ASP A 61 8.70 -4.62 -0.77
C ASP A 61 8.10 -3.26 -0.34
N LEU A 62 6.80 -3.24 0.01
CA LEU A 62 6.16 -2.02 0.54
C LEU A 62 6.78 -1.53 1.85
N LYS A 63 7.18 -2.44 2.75
CA LYS A 63 7.91 -2.07 3.96
C LYS A 63 9.29 -1.47 3.66
N THR A 64 9.97 -1.95 2.63
CA THR A 64 11.28 -1.41 2.22
C THR A 64 11.13 0.01 1.69
N ILE A 65 10.17 0.22 0.79
CA ILE A 65 9.88 1.55 0.22
C ILE A 65 9.48 2.54 1.33
N ASP A 66 8.59 2.14 2.24
CA ASP A 66 8.18 2.99 3.36
C ASP A 66 9.33 3.28 4.34
N ALA A 67 10.16 2.29 4.66
CA ALA A 67 11.32 2.49 5.53
C ALA A 67 12.32 3.49 4.96
N LEU A 68 12.55 3.48 3.64
CA LEU A 68 13.40 4.45 2.97
C LEU A 68 12.81 5.87 3.06
N TRP A 69 11.53 6.04 2.73
CA TRP A 69 10.83 7.31 2.90
C TRP A 69 10.96 7.84 4.34
N VAL A 70 10.66 7.00 5.33
CA VAL A 70 10.70 7.35 6.74
C VAL A 70 12.12 7.71 7.18
N HIS A 71 13.14 6.94 6.75
CA HIS A 71 14.52 7.16 7.17
C HIS A 71 15.06 8.51 6.69
N PHE A 72 14.98 8.78 5.38
CA PHE A 72 15.58 9.98 4.80
C PHE A 72 14.78 11.26 5.08
N SER A 73 13.50 11.14 5.48
CA SER A 73 12.66 12.28 5.85
C SER A 73 12.61 12.56 7.35
N GLU A 74 13.48 11.93 8.15
CA GLU A 74 13.44 12.03 9.63
C GLU A 74 12.04 11.67 10.20
N GLY A 75 11.42 10.66 9.61
CA GLY A 75 10.13 10.13 9.99
C GLY A 75 8.94 11.02 9.62
N ARG A 76 9.09 11.94 8.66
CA ARG A 76 8.02 12.86 8.23
C ARG A 76 7.17 12.33 7.08
N HIS A 77 7.72 11.49 6.21
CA HIS A 77 7.09 10.99 4.99
C HIS A 77 7.05 9.46 4.96
N GLY A 78 6.15 8.90 4.13
CA GLY A 78 5.89 7.46 4.03
C GLY A 78 4.41 7.10 4.21
N PHE A 79 3.99 5.97 3.64
CA PHE A 79 2.62 5.46 3.77
C PHE A 79 2.26 5.09 5.21
N SER A 80 3.20 4.61 6.02
CA SER A 80 2.95 4.37 7.45
C SER A 80 2.68 5.66 8.22
N VAL A 81 3.29 6.78 7.80
CA VAL A 81 3.03 8.12 8.34
C VAL A 81 1.66 8.62 7.88
N GLN A 82 1.38 8.56 6.58
CA GLN A 82 0.08 8.93 6.01
C GLN A 82 -1.06 8.14 6.64
N ARG A 83 -0.91 6.82 6.84
CA ARG A 83 -1.92 5.98 7.48
C ARG A 83 -2.24 6.46 8.89
N LYS A 84 -1.22 6.76 9.71
CA LYS A 84 -1.43 7.28 11.08
C LYS A 84 -2.22 8.58 11.07
N LEU A 85 -1.89 9.49 10.13
CA LEU A 85 -2.59 10.77 9.98
C LEU A 85 -4.03 10.57 9.49
N TRP A 86 -4.25 9.71 8.50
CA TRP A 86 -5.58 9.40 7.96
C TRP A 86 -6.49 8.76 9.01
N VAL A 87 -5.98 7.79 9.79
CA VAL A 87 -6.70 7.20 10.92
C VAL A 87 -6.98 8.26 12.00
N GLY A 88 -6.00 9.11 12.33
CA GLY A 88 -6.18 10.23 13.26
C GLY A 88 -7.24 11.25 12.80
N ALA A 89 -7.36 11.45 11.49
CA ALA A 89 -8.40 12.24 10.85
C ALA A 89 -9.77 11.52 10.79
N LYS A 90 -9.94 10.41 11.51
CA LYS A 90 -11.14 9.55 11.53
C LYS A 90 -11.52 9.07 10.12
N ARG A 91 -10.50 8.82 9.28
CA ARG A 91 -10.64 8.38 7.88
C ARG A 91 -11.41 9.36 6.98
N GLN A 92 -11.48 10.63 7.37
CA GLN A 92 -12.15 11.66 6.57
C GLN A 92 -11.17 12.28 5.58
N TRP A 93 -11.31 11.93 4.30
CA TRP A 93 -10.43 12.41 3.21
C TRP A 93 -10.22 13.93 3.20
N PRO A 94 -11.25 14.78 3.33
CA PRO A 94 -11.04 16.24 3.32
C PRO A 94 -10.16 16.72 4.47
N LYS A 95 -10.30 16.15 5.66
CA LYS A 95 -9.46 16.50 6.82
C LYS A 95 -8.02 16.02 6.64
N PHE A 96 -7.87 14.78 6.16
CA PHE A 96 -6.57 14.19 5.90
C PHE A 96 -5.80 14.98 4.82
N PHE A 97 -6.43 15.29 3.69
CA PHE A 97 -5.79 16.04 2.60
C PHE A 97 -5.37 17.45 3.02
N LYS A 98 -6.17 18.14 3.86
CA LYS A 98 -5.73 19.39 4.49
C LYS A 98 -4.51 19.20 5.37
N GLN A 99 -4.51 18.14 6.19
CA GLN A 99 -3.45 17.87 7.14
C GLN A 99 -2.10 17.56 6.49
N ILE A 100 -2.11 16.85 5.36
CA ILE A 100 -0.89 16.54 4.58
C ILE A 100 -0.58 17.56 3.48
N ASP A 101 -1.32 18.68 3.46
CA ASP A 101 -1.16 19.77 2.51
C ASP A 101 -1.29 19.34 1.03
N TRP A 102 -2.28 18.51 0.69
CA TRP A 102 -2.59 18.13 -0.69
C TRP A 102 -3.64 19.02 -1.36
N VAL A 103 -4.32 19.85 -0.58
CA VAL A 103 -5.35 20.79 -1.03
C VAL A 103 -5.05 22.19 -0.53
N GLN A 104 -5.48 23.20 -1.29
CA GLN A 104 -5.19 24.61 -1.01
C GLN A 104 -6.36 25.53 -1.34
N GLY A 105 -6.33 26.72 -0.73
CA GLY A 105 -7.37 27.74 -0.90
C GLY A 105 -8.67 27.42 -0.16
N GLU A 106 -9.65 28.32 -0.28
CA GLU A 106 -10.94 28.20 0.43
C GLU A 106 -11.80 27.03 -0.05
N ASN A 107 -11.60 26.59 -1.29
CA ASN A 107 -12.36 25.52 -1.94
C ASN A 107 -11.66 24.16 -1.93
N ASP A 108 -10.57 24.00 -1.18
CA ASP A 108 -9.81 22.74 -1.08
C ASP A 108 -9.40 22.18 -2.45
N ASN A 109 -8.95 23.06 -3.34
CA ASN A 109 -8.48 22.65 -4.66
C ASN A 109 -7.20 21.82 -4.51
N TYR A 110 -7.14 20.67 -5.19
CA TYR A 110 -5.92 19.86 -5.20
C TYR A 110 -4.72 20.68 -5.68
N ARG A 111 -3.60 20.48 -5.00
CA ARG A 111 -2.29 20.85 -5.55
C ARG A 111 -2.05 20.09 -6.85
N LYS A 112 -1.28 20.70 -7.72
CA LYS A 112 -1.01 20.18 -9.06
C LYS A 112 0.41 19.70 -9.15
N TRP A 113 0.63 18.76 -10.07
CA TRP A 113 1.98 18.41 -10.49
C TRP A 113 2.69 19.65 -11.05
N PRO A 114 4.02 19.78 -10.90
CA PRO A 114 4.75 20.96 -11.32
C PRO A 114 4.49 21.35 -12.78
N GLU A 115 4.40 20.36 -13.67
CA GLU A 115 4.14 20.56 -15.10
C GLU A 115 2.71 21.07 -15.40
N GLU A 116 1.76 20.80 -14.51
CA GLU A 116 0.33 21.11 -14.71
C GLU A 116 -0.08 22.43 -14.03
N ALA A 117 0.77 23.01 -13.19
CA ALA A 117 0.44 24.17 -12.42
C ALA A 117 0.71 25.48 -13.15
N ARG A 118 -0.25 26.41 -12.99
CA ARG A 118 -0.14 27.78 -13.51
C ARG A 118 0.80 28.66 -12.66
N SER A 119 1.16 28.21 -11.46
CA SER A 119 1.95 28.97 -10.49
C SER A 119 2.62 28.04 -9.50
N ALA A 120 3.90 28.31 -9.19
CA ALA A 120 4.72 27.57 -8.22
C ALA A 120 4.03 27.35 -6.86
N LYS A 121 3.18 28.29 -6.43
CA LYS A 121 2.44 28.17 -5.15
C LYS A 121 1.43 27.01 -5.14
N SER A 122 0.98 26.59 -6.31
CA SER A 122 0.00 25.51 -6.47
C SER A 122 0.63 24.12 -6.62
N HIS A 123 1.96 24.03 -6.55
CA HIS A 123 2.68 22.79 -6.77
C HIS A 123 2.63 21.93 -5.50
N PHE A 124 2.77 20.62 -5.67
CA PHE A 124 3.28 19.78 -4.59
C PHE A 124 4.67 20.23 -4.18
N LEU A 125 4.99 20.05 -2.89
CA LEU A 125 6.24 20.49 -2.29
C LEU A 125 7.17 19.28 -2.15
N PHE A 126 8.16 19.18 -3.06
CA PHE A 126 9.17 18.13 -3.04
C PHE A 126 10.36 18.54 -2.17
N THR A 127 10.14 18.57 -0.86
CA THR A 127 11.13 18.94 0.17
C THR A 127 10.88 18.08 1.42
N PRO A 128 11.92 17.74 2.20
CA PRO A 128 11.73 17.02 3.47
C PRO A 128 10.96 17.86 4.51
N GLU A 129 10.99 19.18 4.37
CA GLU A 129 10.29 20.12 5.27
C GLU A 129 8.79 20.23 4.97
N ALA A 130 8.31 19.65 3.86
CA ALA A 130 6.89 19.61 3.52
C ALA A 130 6.04 19.07 4.68
N ALA A 131 4.73 19.34 4.65
CA ALA A 131 3.82 18.89 5.69
C ALA A 131 4.01 17.40 6.00
N ARG A 132 3.90 17.01 7.26
CA ARG A 132 4.07 15.60 7.65
C ARG A 132 3.06 14.74 6.86
N GLY A 133 3.54 13.70 6.20
CA GLY A 133 2.74 12.84 5.32
C GLY A 133 2.52 13.38 3.90
N HIS A 134 3.14 14.50 3.50
CA HIS A 134 2.97 15.07 2.16
C HIS A 134 3.41 14.10 1.05
N MET A 135 4.51 13.39 1.26
CA MET A 135 5.03 12.36 0.33
C MET A 135 4.99 10.96 0.95
N PRO A 136 4.98 9.88 0.13
CA PRO A 136 4.88 9.90 -1.34
C PRO A 136 3.50 10.35 -1.85
N LEU A 137 3.43 10.80 -3.09
CA LEU A 137 2.18 11.17 -3.75
C LEU A 137 1.43 9.93 -4.25
N THR A 138 0.10 10.00 -4.23
CA THR A 138 -0.78 9.03 -4.89
C THR A 138 -1.88 9.80 -5.61
N ASN A 139 -2.06 9.54 -6.90
CA ASN A 139 -3.02 10.29 -7.71
C ASN A 139 -4.46 10.07 -7.21
N ALA A 140 -5.02 11.09 -6.54
CA ALA A 140 -6.39 11.09 -6.03
C ALA A 140 -7.42 11.70 -7.00
N LEU A 141 -7.01 12.16 -8.19
CA LEU A 141 -7.92 12.74 -9.20
C LEU A 141 -8.93 11.71 -9.74
N ARG A 142 -8.57 10.42 -9.68
CA ARG A 142 -9.44 9.29 -10.08
C ARG A 142 -10.19 8.67 -8.89
N GLY A 143 -10.25 9.38 -7.76
CA GLY A 143 -10.83 8.88 -6.51
C GLY A 143 -9.78 8.35 -5.53
N THR A 144 -10.22 8.00 -4.33
CA THR A 144 -9.34 7.66 -3.20
C THR A 144 -9.14 6.16 -2.99
N THR A 145 -9.75 5.31 -3.80
CA THR A 145 -9.74 3.85 -3.62
C THR A 145 -8.32 3.25 -3.69
N LEU A 146 -7.45 3.76 -4.57
CA LEU A 146 -6.06 3.32 -4.63
C LEU A 146 -5.32 3.67 -3.33
N LEU A 147 -5.42 4.92 -2.89
CA LEU A 147 -4.77 5.38 -1.67
C LEU A 147 -5.31 4.63 -0.44
N GLU A 148 -6.63 4.43 -0.36
CA GLU A 148 -7.25 3.63 0.70
C GLU A 148 -6.67 2.21 0.73
N SER A 149 -6.55 1.58 -0.43
CA SER A 149 -5.99 0.23 -0.56
C SER A 149 -4.53 0.16 -0.08
N LEU A 150 -3.72 1.17 -0.43
CA LEU A 150 -2.34 1.28 0.04
C LEU A 150 -2.30 1.50 1.56
N LEU A 151 -3.08 2.43 2.10
CA LEU A 151 -3.07 2.77 3.53
C LEU A 151 -3.64 1.65 4.42
N GLU A 152 -4.51 0.80 3.89
CA GLU A 152 -5.03 -0.38 4.59
C GLU A 152 -4.19 -1.65 4.36
N HIS A 153 -3.16 -1.57 3.53
CA HIS A 153 -2.31 -2.71 3.25
C HIS A 153 -1.65 -3.24 4.54
N PRO A 154 -1.54 -4.58 4.73
CA PRO A 154 -0.92 -5.19 5.92
C PRO A 154 0.54 -4.79 6.14
N ALA A 155 1.20 -4.17 5.16
CA ALA A 155 2.52 -3.58 5.34
C ALA A 155 2.53 -2.43 6.36
N PHE A 156 1.44 -1.67 6.47
CA PHE A 156 1.36 -0.45 7.29
C PHE A 156 0.31 -0.54 8.40
N ALA A 157 -0.58 -1.54 8.34
CA ALA A 157 -1.49 -1.84 9.43
C ALA A 157 -0.70 -2.24 10.70
N PRO A 158 -1.19 -1.89 11.90
CA PRO A 158 -0.64 -2.45 13.12
C PRO A 158 -0.70 -3.98 13.06
N PRO A 159 0.28 -4.70 13.65
CA PRO A 159 0.23 -6.16 13.70
C PRO A 159 -1.11 -6.59 14.32
N LYS A 160 -1.75 -7.60 13.72
CA LYS A 160 -2.97 -8.18 14.27
C LYS A 160 -2.71 -8.60 15.71
N LYS A 161 -3.70 -8.46 16.59
CA LYS A 161 -3.57 -9.02 17.94
C LYS A 161 -3.41 -10.54 17.82
N PRO A 162 -2.66 -11.20 18.73
CA PRO A 162 -2.48 -12.65 18.67
C PRO A 162 -3.80 -13.44 18.57
N GLN A 163 -4.87 -12.94 19.21
CA GLN A 163 -6.20 -13.56 19.13
C GLN A 163 -6.83 -13.44 17.74
N GLU A 164 -6.69 -12.29 17.08
CA GLU A 164 -7.23 -12.04 15.73
C GLU A 164 -6.44 -12.83 14.67
N GLU A 165 -5.12 -12.95 14.86
CA GLU A 165 -4.25 -13.73 13.99
C GLU A 165 -4.53 -15.23 14.10
N LEU A 166 -4.71 -15.74 15.33
CA LEU A 166 -5.12 -17.12 15.57
C LEU A 166 -6.51 -17.41 14.96
N ALA A 167 -7.47 -16.48 15.10
CA ALA A 167 -8.80 -16.62 14.51
C ALA A 167 -8.74 -16.70 12.98
N SER A 168 -7.98 -15.81 12.30
CA SER A 168 -7.79 -15.87 10.85
C SER A 168 -7.12 -17.19 10.41
N GLN A 169 -6.13 -17.69 11.17
CA GLN A 169 -5.47 -18.95 10.85
C GLN A 169 -6.41 -20.16 10.97
N LEU A 170 -7.29 -20.18 11.97
CA LEU A 170 -8.28 -21.24 12.15
C LEU A 170 -9.35 -21.22 11.06
N GLU A 171 -9.80 -20.03 10.65
CA GLU A 171 -10.75 -19.86 9.55
C GLU A 171 -10.15 -20.36 8.22
N GLU A 172 -8.94 -19.92 7.87
CA GLU A 172 -8.25 -20.42 6.67
C GLU A 172 -8.01 -21.93 6.71
N ALA A 173 -7.68 -22.49 7.87
CA ALA A 173 -7.53 -23.93 8.03
C ALA A 173 -8.86 -24.67 7.81
N GLY A 174 -9.97 -24.11 8.30
CA GLY A 174 -11.32 -24.60 8.09
C GLY A 174 -11.70 -24.61 6.60
N ASP A 175 -11.47 -23.51 5.89
CA ASP A 175 -11.75 -23.40 4.45
C ASP A 175 -10.92 -24.38 3.62
N LYS A 176 -9.62 -24.53 3.96
CA LYS A 176 -8.74 -25.51 3.32
C LYS A 176 -9.23 -26.94 3.55
N LEU A 177 -9.69 -27.26 4.76
CA LEU A 177 -10.27 -28.57 5.09
C LEU A 177 -11.56 -28.83 4.32
N GLN A 178 -12.49 -27.88 4.30
CA GLN A 178 -13.74 -28.01 3.54
C GLN A 178 -13.49 -28.19 2.04
N SER A 179 -12.57 -27.40 1.46
CA SER A 179 -12.17 -27.53 0.06
C SER A 179 -11.53 -28.89 -0.25
N ALA A 180 -10.68 -29.40 0.65
CA ALA A 180 -10.10 -30.74 0.51
C ALA A 180 -11.17 -31.85 0.59
N MET A 181 -12.14 -31.72 1.49
CA MET A 181 -13.23 -32.68 1.64
C MET A 181 -14.18 -32.69 0.44
N ALA A 182 -14.45 -31.52 -0.16
CA ALA A 182 -15.31 -31.40 -1.34
C ALA A 182 -14.69 -32.07 -2.59
N ASN A 183 -13.36 -32.19 -2.63
CA ASN A 183 -12.63 -32.81 -3.74
C ASN A 183 -12.31 -34.30 -3.54
N LEU A 184 -12.80 -34.93 -2.46
CA LEU A 184 -12.64 -36.36 -2.25
C LEU A 184 -13.52 -37.16 -3.23
N PRO A 185 -12.97 -38.18 -3.93
CA PRO A 185 -13.78 -39.08 -4.75
C PRO A 185 -14.88 -39.75 -3.89
N GLY A 186 -16.10 -39.80 -4.40
CA GLY A 186 -17.28 -40.23 -3.65
C GLY A 186 -17.06 -41.57 -2.92
N LEU A 187 -17.41 -41.59 -1.63
CA LEU A 187 -17.31 -42.72 -0.69
C LEU A 187 -18.29 -43.88 -1.01
N LYS A 188 -18.45 -44.27 -2.29
CA LYS A 188 -19.22 -45.46 -2.67
C LYS A 188 -18.37 -46.71 -2.42
N GLY A 189 -18.42 -47.24 -1.19
CA GLY A 189 -17.86 -48.56 -0.86
C GLY A 189 -17.21 -48.70 0.52
N LEU A 190 -17.10 -47.64 1.31
CA LEU A 190 -16.51 -47.74 2.65
C LEU A 190 -17.49 -48.40 3.63
N LYS A 191 -17.15 -49.64 4.03
CA LYS A 191 -17.82 -50.33 5.15
C LYS A 191 -17.68 -49.50 6.42
N LYS A 192 -18.77 -49.34 7.16
CA LYS A 192 -18.79 -48.61 8.43
C LYS A 192 -17.70 -49.17 9.36
N PRO A 193 -16.91 -48.31 10.02
CA PRO A 193 -15.93 -48.74 11.01
C PRO A 193 -16.59 -49.50 12.16
N SER A 194 -15.90 -50.51 12.70
CA SER A 194 -16.41 -51.40 13.74
C SER A 194 -16.75 -50.72 15.06
N TRP A 195 -16.28 -49.48 15.28
CA TRP A 195 -16.54 -48.68 16.48
C TRP A 195 -17.86 -47.89 16.42
N MET A 196 -18.53 -47.88 15.25
CA MET A 196 -19.84 -47.26 15.03
C MET A 196 -20.99 -48.28 15.21
N LYS A 197 -20.93 -49.10 16.27
CA LYS A 197 -22.03 -49.95 16.74
C LYS A 197 -22.68 -49.34 17.97
#